data_AF-A0A6P2BHY1-F1
#
_entry.id   AF-A0A6P2BHY1-F1
#
_cell.length_a   1.000
_cell.length_b   1.000
_cell.length_c   1.000
_cell.angle_alpha   90.00
_cell.angle_beta   90.00
_cell.angle_gamma   90.00
#
_symmetry.space_group_name_H-M   'P 1'
#
loop_
_entity.id
_entity.type
_entity.pdbx_description
1 polymer ?
#
loop_
_entity_poly.entity_id
_entity_poly.type
_entity_poly.pdbx_seq_one_letter_code
_entity_poly.pdbx_strand_id
1 'polypeptide(L)'
;MIDSQQLFPYFFPTTVIFVDDNASFLKGLALQLPEDLAYQMFETADAALAHINRPGPPPLYQRCFSHYRTAGIDSGSEQLIHLDLSLIEREVSNADRFREITVVVVDYDMPGMDGLTFCKRIQNPHIRKVLFTGVGDEKVAVEAFNAGIIDRFIIKSDPNAVSRVVESLEVLQNVYFRGISEMLRRSLLLNAPDFLSDLAFEEFFTRLRRKHHFVEYYLVARPGGFLLLTDRGALYRLVVLSEEEMAGQERFARSHDAPKAVIAALASRRMVGYFYESVEEYFDASEYAWEEYLFPAERLGGTETWYWSLIASPPVDIDFDDETSHYQAYLERLDNEAAGG
;
A
#
# COMPACT_ATOMS: atom_id res chain seq x y z
N MET A 1 13.76 15.95 12.86
CA MET A 1 12.33 15.97 12.49
C MET A 1 12.08 14.71 11.72
N ILE A 2 11.42 13.72 12.34
CA ILE A 2 10.90 12.57 11.60
C ILE A 2 9.72 13.16 10.84
N ASP A 3 9.86 13.22 9.52
CA ASP A 3 8.84 13.71 8.61
C ASP A 3 7.55 12.91 8.85
N SER A 4 6.40 13.61 8.96
CA SER A 4 5.06 13.02 9.18
C SER A 4 4.87 11.71 8.43
N GLN A 5 4.29 10.69 9.08
CA GLN A 5 4.03 9.36 8.55
C GLN A 5 2.83 9.41 7.58
N GLN A 6 2.98 10.18 6.50
CA GLN A 6 1.90 10.46 5.56
C GLN A 6 1.17 9.19 5.12
N LEU A 7 -0.15 9.18 5.34
CA LEU A 7 -1.02 8.09 4.95
C LEU A 7 -1.11 7.98 3.43
N PHE A 8 -0.80 6.80 2.90
CA PHE A 8 -0.88 6.52 1.46
C PHE A 8 -2.30 6.07 1.07
N PRO A 9 -2.69 6.20 -0.21
CA PRO A 9 -3.94 5.62 -0.70
C PRO A 9 -3.94 4.09 -0.67
N TYR A 10 -2.76 3.46 -0.69
CA TYR A 10 -2.62 2.02 -0.50
C TYR A 10 -1.22 1.69 0.03
N PHE A 11 -1.10 0.51 0.61
CA PHE A 11 0.16 -0.08 1.04
C PHE A 11 -0.02 -1.58 1.14
N PHE A 12 1.01 -2.32 0.79
CA PHE A 12 1.12 -3.76 1.02
C PHE A 12 2.60 -4.13 1.20
N PRO A 13 2.91 -5.25 1.86
CA PRO A 13 4.27 -5.76 1.92
C PRO A 13 4.88 -5.96 0.54
N THR A 14 6.18 -5.74 0.40
CA THR A 14 6.88 -5.80 -0.89
C THR A 14 8.16 -6.61 -0.79
N THR A 15 8.70 -6.99 -1.95
CA THR A 15 9.89 -7.83 -2.02
C THR A 15 11.18 -7.00 -2.04
N VAL A 16 12.16 -7.41 -1.25
CA VAL A 16 13.51 -6.82 -1.21
C VAL A 16 14.50 -7.70 -1.97
N ILE A 17 15.33 -7.11 -2.81
CA ILE A 17 16.36 -7.85 -3.55
C ILE A 17 17.71 -7.68 -2.85
N PHE A 18 18.37 -8.79 -2.55
CA PHE A 18 19.76 -8.81 -2.08
C PHE A 18 20.67 -9.30 -3.20
N VAL A 19 21.77 -8.60 -3.44
CA VAL A 19 22.74 -8.95 -4.49
C VAL A 19 24.14 -8.93 -3.90
N ASP A 20 24.80 -10.08 -3.92
CA ASP A 20 26.14 -10.28 -3.39
C ASP A 20 26.75 -11.52 -4.05
N ASP A 21 27.99 -11.43 -4.53
CA ASP A 21 28.64 -12.55 -5.22
C ASP A 21 29.09 -13.68 -4.28
N ASN A 22 29.01 -13.46 -2.96
CA ASN A 22 29.34 -14.46 -1.96
C ASN A 22 28.11 -15.24 -1.48
N ALA A 23 27.90 -16.41 -2.07
CA ALA A 23 26.82 -17.32 -1.69
C ALA A 23 26.79 -17.71 -0.20
N SER A 24 27.97 -17.81 0.46
CA SER A 24 28.02 -18.15 1.90
C SER A 24 27.57 -16.99 2.77
N PHE A 25 27.88 -15.75 2.35
CA PHE A 25 27.40 -14.55 3.01
C PHE A 25 25.88 -14.42 2.88
N LEU A 26 25.32 -14.60 1.68
CA LEU A 26 23.87 -14.57 1.45
C LEU A 26 23.13 -15.58 2.33
N LYS A 27 23.62 -16.82 2.43
CA LYS A 27 23.06 -17.84 3.34
C LYS A 27 23.12 -17.41 4.80
N GLY A 28 24.23 -16.83 5.24
CA GLY A 28 24.37 -16.31 6.60
C GLY A 28 23.47 -15.12 6.89
N LEU A 29 23.22 -14.27 5.88
CA LEU A 29 22.31 -13.13 5.96
C LEU A 29 20.86 -13.59 6.06
N ALA A 30 20.44 -14.57 5.24
CA ALA A 30 19.09 -15.13 5.25
C ALA A 30 18.67 -15.64 6.64
N LEU A 31 19.59 -16.23 7.41
CA LEU A 31 19.34 -16.71 8.78
C LEU A 31 19.11 -15.59 9.81
N GLN A 32 19.44 -14.34 9.47
CA GLN A 32 19.31 -13.18 10.36
C GLN A 32 18.19 -12.22 9.93
N LEU A 33 17.59 -12.43 8.75
CA LEU A 33 16.49 -11.61 8.27
C LEU A 33 15.19 -11.98 9.00
N PRO A 34 14.26 -11.03 9.17
CA PRO A 34 12.94 -11.31 9.73
C PRO A 34 12.16 -12.32 8.89
N GLU A 35 11.37 -13.18 9.55
CA GLU A 35 10.53 -14.19 8.87
C GLU A 35 9.39 -13.58 8.05
N ASP A 36 8.95 -12.37 8.41
CA ASP A 36 7.89 -11.62 7.74
C ASP A 36 8.40 -10.74 6.58
N LEU A 37 9.70 -10.82 6.24
CA LEU A 37 10.28 -10.09 5.13
C LEU A 37 10.29 -10.95 3.86
N ALA A 38 9.57 -10.52 2.82
CA ALA A 38 9.73 -11.08 1.50
C ALA A 38 11.06 -10.61 0.87
N TYR A 39 11.92 -11.54 0.49
CA TYR A 39 13.18 -11.20 -0.16
C TYR A 39 13.62 -12.22 -1.22
N GLN A 40 14.44 -11.78 -2.16
CA GLN A 40 15.12 -12.68 -3.11
C GLN A 40 16.60 -12.36 -3.15
N MET A 41 17.43 -13.39 -3.32
CA MET A 41 18.89 -13.26 -3.31
C MET A 41 19.48 -13.62 -4.66
N PHE A 42 20.47 -12.87 -5.11
CA PHE A 42 21.15 -13.07 -6.39
C PHE A 42 22.66 -13.05 -6.20
N GLU A 43 23.33 -14.06 -6.76
CA GLU A 43 24.80 -14.17 -6.74
C GLU A 43 25.47 -13.34 -7.85
N THR A 44 24.71 -12.80 -8.80
CA THR A 44 25.28 -12.01 -9.91
C THR A 44 24.45 -10.77 -10.20
N ALA A 45 25.16 -9.67 -10.49
CA ALA A 45 24.56 -8.39 -10.84
C ALA A 45 23.68 -8.47 -12.11
N ASP A 46 24.11 -9.23 -13.12
CA ASP A 46 23.36 -9.36 -14.38
C ASP A 46 22.03 -10.11 -14.19
N ALA A 47 22.00 -11.18 -13.39
CA ALA A 47 20.76 -11.91 -13.11
C ALA A 47 19.78 -11.03 -12.32
N ALA A 48 20.28 -10.30 -11.32
CA ALA A 48 19.48 -9.36 -10.55
C ALA A 48 18.91 -8.22 -11.43
N LEU A 49 19.73 -7.60 -12.29
CA LEU A 49 19.25 -6.56 -13.21
C LEU A 49 18.21 -7.08 -14.20
N ALA A 50 18.42 -8.28 -14.75
CA ALA A 50 17.46 -8.91 -15.67
C ALA A 50 16.12 -9.18 -14.98
N HIS A 51 16.14 -9.50 -13.69
CA HIS A 51 14.94 -9.66 -12.88
C HIS A 51 14.27 -8.31 -12.57
N ILE A 52 15.02 -7.36 -12.01
CA ILE A 52 14.51 -6.03 -11.58
C ILE A 52 13.95 -5.23 -12.77
N ASN A 53 14.63 -5.26 -13.91
CA ASN A 53 14.22 -4.51 -15.11
C ASN A 53 13.29 -5.31 -16.02
N ARG A 54 12.78 -6.47 -15.58
CA ARG A 54 11.81 -7.24 -16.35
C ARG A 54 10.56 -6.38 -16.58
N PRO A 55 10.10 -6.22 -17.84
CA PRO A 55 8.87 -5.49 -18.10
C PRO A 55 7.70 -6.16 -17.41
N GLY A 56 7.00 -5.42 -16.56
CA GLY A 56 5.76 -5.84 -15.91
C GLY A 56 4.56 -5.06 -16.43
N PRO A 57 3.34 -5.37 -15.94
CA PRO A 57 2.21 -4.47 -16.12
C PRO A 57 2.52 -3.10 -15.49
N PRO A 58 1.88 -2.02 -15.97
CA PRO A 58 2.05 -0.72 -15.36
C PRO A 58 1.65 -0.79 -13.87
N PRO A 59 2.39 -0.11 -12.97
CA PRO A 59 2.09 -0.12 -11.55
C PRO A 59 0.72 0.51 -11.26
N LEU A 60 0.12 0.17 -10.11
CA LEU A 60 -1.23 0.59 -9.74
C LEU A 60 -1.44 2.11 -9.86
N TYR A 61 -0.49 2.91 -9.37
CA TYR A 61 -0.59 4.38 -9.43
C TYR A 61 -0.64 4.94 -10.86
N GLN A 62 -0.18 4.21 -11.88
CA GLN A 62 -0.35 4.59 -13.28
C GLN A 62 -1.67 4.08 -13.84
N ARG A 63 -2.05 2.84 -13.49
CA ARG A 63 -3.33 2.23 -13.90
C ARG A 63 -4.55 3.03 -13.46
N CYS A 64 -4.46 3.71 -12.32
CA CYS A 64 -5.53 4.59 -11.81
C CYS A 64 -5.86 5.77 -12.75
N PHE A 65 -4.97 6.12 -13.69
CA PHE A 65 -5.14 7.26 -14.58
C PHE A 65 -5.33 6.80 -16.02
N SER A 66 -6.40 7.27 -16.66
CA SER A 66 -6.63 7.06 -18.08
C SER A 66 -6.96 8.38 -18.80
N HIS A 67 -6.58 8.45 -20.07
CA HIS A 67 -6.88 9.61 -20.91
C HIS A 67 -8.26 9.44 -21.54
N TYR A 68 -9.18 10.35 -21.22
CA TYR A 68 -10.45 10.42 -21.92
C TYR A 68 -10.32 11.38 -23.11
N ARG A 69 -10.48 10.87 -24.34
CA ARG A 69 -10.65 11.73 -25.51
C ARG A 69 -12.13 11.96 -25.70
N THR A 70 -12.60 13.17 -25.42
CA THR A 70 -13.98 13.57 -25.69
C THR A 70 -14.21 13.52 -27.20
N ALA A 71 -14.91 12.48 -27.67
CA ALA A 71 -15.40 12.43 -29.04
C ALA A 71 -16.58 13.40 -29.14
N GLY A 72 -16.36 14.60 -29.69
CA GLY A 72 -17.48 15.44 -30.15
C GLY A 72 -17.48 16.92 -29.80
N ILE A 73 -16.38 17.52 -29.33
CA ILE A 73 -16.30 18.99 -29.22
C ILE A 73 -15.08 19.47 -30.01
N ASP A 74 -15.34 20.36 -30.98
CA ASP A 74 -14.35 21.10 -31.79
C ASP A 74 -13.52 22.05 -30.90
N SER A 75 -12.72 21.48 -30.00
CA SER A 75 -11.79 22.23 -29.16
C SER A 75 -10.57 21.37 -28.92
N GLY A 76 -9.58 21.47 -29.81
CA GLY A 76 -8.30 20.75 -29.74
C GLY A 76 -7.41 21.12 -28.55
N SER A 77 -7.97 21.58 -27.43
CA SER A 77 -7.26 22.10 -26.26
C SER A 77 -7.68 21.49 -24.92
N GLU A 78 -8.76 20.70 -24.84
CA GLU A 78 -9.19 20.09 -23.58
C GLU A 78 -8.72 18.63 -23.48
N GLN A 79 -7.90 18.33 -22.47
CA GLN A 79 -7.48 16.97 -22.13
C GLN A 79 -8.05 16.64 -20.75
N LEU A 80 -8.93 15.64 -20.69
CA LEU A 80 -9.51 15.14 -19.45
C LEU A 80 -8.73 13.89 -18.99
N ILE A 81 -8.34 13.91 -17.72
CA ILE A 81 -7.74 12.76 -17.04
C ILE A 81 -8.82 12.15 -16.16
N HIS A 82 -9.13 10.88 -16.40
CA HIS A 82 -10.05 10.11 -15.56
C HIS A 82 -9.25 9.40 -14.47
N LEU A 83 -9.67 9.57 -13.21
CA LEU A 83 -9.10 8.91 -12.05
C LEU A 83 -10.07 7.82 -11.57
N ASP A 84 -9.67 6.56 -11.69
CA ASP A 84 -10.47 5.41 -11.24
C ASP A 84 -9.93 4.85 -9.92
N LEU A 85 -10.57 5.21 -8.81
CA LEU A 85 -10.19 4.74 -7.47
C LEU A 85 -10.63 3.30 -7.19
N SER A 86 -11.56 2.73 -7.97
CA SER A 86 -11.98 1.33 -7.79
C SER A 86 -10.85 0.35 -8.10
N LEU A 87 -9.85 0.78 -8.87
CA LEU A 87 -8.66 -0.02 -9.12
C LEU A 87 -7.79 -0.21 -7.86
N ILE A 88 -7.88 0.69 -6.88
CA ILE A 88 -7.08 0.61 -5.65
C ILE A 88 -7.57 -0.56 -4.80
N GLU A 89 -8.86 -0.65 -4.53
CA GLU A 89 -9.43 -1.76 -3.75
C GLU A 89 -9.32 -3.10 -4.50
N ARG A 90 -9.46 -3.10 -5.83
CA ARG A 90 -9.31 -4.30 -6.66
C ARG A 90 -7.88 -4.84 -6.72
N GLU A 91 -6.88 -4.06 -6.30
CA GLU A 91 -5.49 -4.54 -6.29
C GLU A 91 -5.29 -5.69 -5.31
N VAL A 92 -6.16 -5.84 -4.30
CA VAL A 92 -6.16 -6.99 -3.38
C VAL A 92 -6.34 -8.33 -4.10
N SER A 93 -7.01 -8.34 -5.26
CA SER A 93 -7.19 -9.53 -6.11
C SER A 93 -5.93 -9.89 -6.91
N ASN A 94 -4.90 -9.04 -6.92
CA ASN A 94 -3.63 -9.34 -7.56
C ASN A 94 -2.74 -10.15 -6.61
N ALA A 95 -2.70 -11.47 -6.77
CA ALA A 95 -1.84 -12.37 -5.98
C ALA A 95 -0.33 -12.08 -6.14
N ASP A 96 0.07 -11.38 -7.20
CA ASP A 96 1.46 -11.02 -7.46
C ASP A 96 1.84 -9.61 -6.98
N ARG A 97 0.93 -8.86 -6.33
CA ARG A 97 1.21 -7.51 -5.81
C ARG A 97 2.42 -7.44 -4.89
N PHE A 98 2.63 -8.46 -4.07
CA PHE A 98 3.77 -8.55 -3.14
C PHE A 98 5.12 -8.74 -3.84
N ARG A 99 5.14 -9.10 -5.13
CA ARG A 99 6.36 -9.21 -5.96
C ARG A 99 6.93 -7.84 -6.32
N GLU A 100 6.20 -6.77 -6.06
CA GLU A 100 6.69 -5.41 -6.31
C GLU A 100 8.02 -5.19 -5.59
N ILE A 101 9.04 -4.78 -6.33
CA ILE A 101 10.39 -4.57 -5.81
C ILE A 101 10.50 -3.12 -5.38
N THR A 102 10.78 -2.88 -4.10
CA THR A 102 10.86 -1.52 -3.55
C THR A 102 12.24 -1.12 -3.09
N VAL A 103 13.04 -2.10 -2.64
CA VAL A 103 14.40 -1.88 -2.13
C VAL A 103 15.34 -2.93 -2.71
N VAL A 104 16.53 -2.49 -3.08
CA VAL A 104 17.64 -3.36 -3.47
C VAL A 104 18.81 -3.09 -2.53
N VAL A 105 19.34 -4.15 -1.95
CA VAL A 105 20.55 -4.15 -1.13
C VAL A 105 21.64 -4.84 -1.95
N VAL A 106 22.73 -4.12 -2.25
CA VAL A 106 23.73 -4.58 -3.22
C VAL A 106 25.13 -4.42 -2.64
N ASP A 107 25.98 -5.43 -2.83
CA ASP A 107 27.41 -5.31 -2.55
C ASP A 107 28.12 -4.36 -3.52
N TYR A 108 29.20 -3.72 -3.07
CA TYR A 108 29.99 -2.88 -3.96
C TYR A 108 30.91 -3.69 -4.87
N ASP A 109 31.68 -4.63 -4.30
CA ASP A 109 32.81 -5.30 -4.94
C ASP A 109 32.39 -6.61 -5.65
N MET A 110 31.46 -6.49 -6.60
CA MET A 110 30.99 -7.64 -7.37
C MET A 110 31.76 -7.83 -8.69
N PRO A 111 32.09 -9.08 -9.09
CA PRO A 111 32.71 -9.37 -10.36
C PRO A 111 31.88 -8.89 -11.56
N GLY A 112 32.57 -8.32 -12.56
CA GLY A 112 31.97 -7.89 -13.83
C GLY A 112 31.24 -6.54 -13.76
N MET A 113 30.48 -6.28 -12.70
CA MET A 113 29.76 -5.02 -12.50
C MET A 113 29.73 -4.63 -11.02
N ASP A 114 30.33 -3.49 -10.69
CA ASP A 114 30.28 -2.94 -9.34
C ASP A 114 28.85 -2.50 -8.93
N GLY A 115 28.60 -2.46 -7.62
CA GLY A 115 27.29 -2.11 -7.05
C GLY A 115 26.75 -0.74 -7.45
N LEU A 116 27.62 0.24 -7.73
CA LEU A 116 27.17 1.57 -8.15
C LEU A 116 26.75 1.59 -9.62
N THR A 117 27.50 0.90 -10.47
CA THR A 117 27.15 0.68 -11.88
C THR A 117 25.85 -0.10 -11.98
N PHE A 118 25.65 -1.10 -11.13
CA PHE A 118 24.39 -1.82 -10.98
C PHE A 118 23.24 -0.86 -10.60
N CYS A 119 23.38 -0.05 -9.55
CA CYS A 119 22.34 0.89 -9.10
C CYS A 119 21.91 1.88 -10.20
N LYS A 120 22.86 2.36 -11.01
CA LYS A 120 22.59 3.27 -12.14
C LYS A 120 21.81 2.61 -13.28
N ARG A 121 21.83 1.28 -13.38
CA ARG A 121 21.16 0.50 -14.44
C ARG A 121 19.75 0.05 -14.05
N ILE A 122 19.32 0.28 -12.81
CA ILE A 122 17.92 0.05 -12.41
C ILE A 122 17.03 1.08 -13.11
N GLN A 123 16.07 0.61 -13.90
CA GLN A 123 15.23 1.46 -14.73
C GLN A 123 14.13 2.17 -13.93
N ASN A 124 13.55 1.50 -12.92
CA ASN A 124 12.55 2.10 -12.06
C ASN A 124 13.22 3.11 -11.10
N PRO A 125 12.98 4.42 -11.25
CA PRO A 125 13.66 5.44 -10.44
C PRO A 125 13.21 5.41 -8.99
N HIS A 126 12.04 4.84 -8.68
CA HIS A 126 11.47 4.84 -7.33
C HIS A 126 12.10 3.78 -6.43
N ILE A 127 12.63 2.69 -7.00
CA ILE A 127 13.31 1.62 -6.23
C ILE A 127 14.42 2.25 -5.40
N ARG A 128 14.48 1.92 -4.11
CA ARG A 128 15.50 2.42 -3.19
C ARG A 128 16.72 1.53 -3.20
N LYS A 129 17.89 2.12 -3.07
CA LYS A 129 19.18 1.42 -3.20
C LYS A 129 19.99 1.56 -1.91
N VAL A 130 20.36 0.41 -1.34
CA VAL A 130 21.25 0.31 -0.18
C VAL A 130 22.55 -0.32 -0.64
N LEU A 131 23.65 0.42 -0.54
CA LEU A 131 24.97 -0.15 -0.77
C LEU A 131 25.44 -0.84 0.52
N PHE A 132 25.67 -2.15 0.46
CA PHE A 132 26.10 -2.94 1.61
C PHE A 132 27.53 -3.43 1.39
N THR A 133 28.52 -2.68 1.86
CA THR A 133 29.92 -2.79 1.41
C THR A 133 30.91 -3.03 2.56
N GLY A 134 32.16 -3.35 2.22
CA GLY A 134 33.28 -3.41 3.16
C GLY A 134 33.79 -2.02 3.59
N VAL A 135 34.79 -2.01 4.48
CA VAL A 135 35.38 -0.76 5.02
C VAL A 135 36.17 0.02 3.96
N GLY A 136 36.65 -0.66 2.91
CA GLY A 136 37.50 -0.06 1.87
C GLY A 136 36.83 1.05 1.05
N ASP A 137 35.50 1.05 0.99
CA ASP A 137 34.74 1.79 -0.03
C ASP A 137 33.92 2.96 0.54
N GLU A 138 34.14 3.33 1.80
CA GLU A 138 33.34 4.34 2.49
C GLU A 138 33.32 5.69 1.74
N LYS A 139 34.46 6.16 1.23
CA LYS A 139 34.53 7.42 0.48
C LYS A 139 33.68 7.37 -0.79
N VAL A 140 33.76 6.26 -1.52
CA VAL A 140 33.01 6.03 -2.76
C VAL A 140 31.52 5.93 -2.45
N ALA A 141 31.14 5.27 -1.35
CA ALA A 141 29.76 5.20 -0.87
C ALA A 141 29.20 6.58 -0.50
N VAL A 142 29.98 7.42 0.18
CA VAL A 142 29.58 8.80 0.54
C VAL A 142 29.36 9.65 -0.72
N GLU A 143 30.27 9.56 -1.70
CA GLU A 143 30.11 10.27 -2.97
C GLU A 143 28.86 9.80 -3.73
N ALA A 144 28.61 8.49 -3.77
CA ALA A 144 27.44 7.92 -4.42
C ALA A 144 26.12 8.33 -3.74
N PHE A 145 26.11 8.38 -2.41
CA PHE A 145 24.97 8.86 -1.63
C PHE A 145 24.68 10.34 -1.91
N ASN A 146 25.71 11.19 -1.86
CA ASN A 146 25.57 12.62 -2.17
C ASN A 146 25.13 12.88 -3.61
N ALA A 147 25.52 12.00 -4.55
CA ALA A 147 25.08 12.06 -5.94
C ALA A 147 23.67 11.48 -6.18
N GLY A 148 23.01 10.94 -5.15
CA GLY A 148 21.67 10.33 -5.26
C GLY A 148 21.65 9.02 -6.04
N ILE A 149 22.80 8.35 -6.20
CA ILE A 149 22.88 7.02 -6.84
C ILE A 149 22.34 5.95 -5.89
N ILE A 150 22.59 6.14 -4.59
CA ILE A 150 22.11 5.26 -3.51
C ILE A 150 21.39 6.08 -2.44
N ASP A 151 20.44 5.45 -1.75
CA ASP A 151 19.64 6.05 -0.68
C ASP A 151 20.20 5.73 0.72
N ARG A 152 21.04 4.70 0.85
CA ARG A 152 21.76 4.38 2.10
C ARG A 152 23.04 3.60 1.78
N PHE A 153 24.00 3.65 2.71
CA PHE A 153 25.12 2.70 2.71
C PHE A 153 25.33 2.13 4.12
N ILE A 154 25.75 0.87 4.17
CA ILE A 154 25.98 0.12 5.42
C ILE A 154 27.29 -0.65 5.26
N ILE A 155 28.09 -0.67 6.32
CA ILE A 155 29.38 -1.36 6.34
C ILE A 155 29.19 -2.78 6.91
N LYS A 156 29.54 -3.82 6.15
CA LYS A 156 29.40 -5.25 6.49
C LYS A 156 30.12 -5.67 7.77
N SER A 157 31.22 -5.00 8.12
CA SER A 157 31.98 -5.29 9.34
C SER A 157 31.36 -4.69 10.61
N ASP A 158 30.32 -3.86 10.50
CA ASP A 158 29.58 -3.37 11.66
C ASP A 158 28.86 -4.54 12.33
N PRO A 159 29.06 -4.80 13.64
CA PRO A 159 28.35 -5.86 14.36
C PRO A 159 26.81 -5.76 14.26
N ASN A 160 26.28 -4.56 14.02
CA ASN A 160 24.85 -4.29 13.87
C ASN A 160 24.44 -4.09 12.40
N ALA A 161 25.29 -4.46 11.44
CA ALA A 161 25.06 -4.23 10.02
C ALA A 161 23.69 -4.74 9.55
N VAL A 162 23.36 -5.99 9.88
CA VAL A 162 22.08 -6.61 9.46
C VAL A 162 20.89 -5.90 10.08
N SER A 163 20.92 -5.62 11.38
CA SER A 163 19.86 -4.85 12.05
C SER A 163 19.66 -3.49 11.41
N ARG A 164 20.76 -2.79 11.06
CA ARG A 164 20.70 -1.51 10.35
C ARG A 164 20.13 -1.66 8.94
N VAL A 165 20.40 -2.76 8.24
CA VAL A 165 19.74 -3.06 6.95
C VAL A 165 18.24 -3.15 7.18
N VAL A 166 17.79 -4.01 8.09
CA VAL A 166 16.37 -4.23 8.39
C VAL A 166 15.65 -2.92 8.77
N GLU A 167 16.24 -2.12 9.66
CA GLU A 167 15.73 -0.78 10.01
C GLU A 167 15.68 0.18 8.81
N SER A 168 16.58 0.02 7.83
CA SER A 168 16.53 0.79 6.58
C SER A 168 15.34 0.40 5.73
N LEU A 169 15.00 -0.89 5.67
CA LEU A 169 14.03 -1.42 4.72
C LEU A 169 12.66 -0.79 4.96
N GLU A 170 12.20 -0.74 6.22
CA GLU A 170 10.92 -0.11 6.57
C GLU A 170 10.88 1.35 6.14
N VAL A 171 11.93 2.13 6.44
CA VAL A 171 12.03 3.54 6.05
C VAL A 171 12.00 3.68 4.54
N LEU A 172 12.82 2.91 3.82
CA LEU A 172 12.97 3.01 2.38
C LEU A 172 11.72 2.53 1.62
N GLN A 173 11.03 1.50 2.10
CA GLN A 173 9.72 1.09 1.58
C GLN A 173 8.70 2.23 1.71
N ASN A 174 8.65 2.92 2.85
CA ASN A 174 7.78 4.09 3.01
C ASN A 174 8.16 5.22 2.05
N VAL A 175 9.45 5.47 1.81
CA VAL A 175 9.92 6.48 0.83
C VAL A 175 9.61 6.04 -0.61
N TYR A 176 9.59 4.75 -0.91
CA TYR A 176 9.09 4.21 -2.17
C TYR A 176 7.61 4.54 -2.37
N PHE A 177 6.75 4.11 -1.43
CA PHE A 177 5.30 4.34 -1.50
C PHE A 177 4.95 5.83 -1.56
N ARG A 178 5.67 6.67 -0.80
CA ARG A 178 5.53 8.14 -0.88
C ARG A 178 5.83 8.66 -2.28
N GLY A 179 6.89 8.18 -2.92
CA GLY A 179 7.31 8.61 -4.24
C GLY A 179 6.27 8.26 -5.32
N ILE A 180 5.75 7.04 -5.32
CA ILE A 180 4.78 6.58 -6.32
C ILE A 180 3.37 7.13 -6.08
N SER A 181 3.00 7.36 -4.81
CA SER A 181 1.66 7.81 -4.44
C SER A 181 1.48 9.32 -4.56
N GLU A 182 2.54 10.09 -4.78
CA GLU A 182 2.48 11.56 -4.76
C GLU A 182 1.51 12.12 -5.82
N MET A 183 1.47 11.53 -7.01
CA MET A 183 0.53 11.94 -8.06
C MET A 183 -0.91 11.64 -7.65
N LEU A 184 -1.17 10.41 -7.20
CA LEU A 184 -2.48 9.96 -6.73
C LEU A 184 -2.98 10.85 -5.57
N ARG A 185 -2.12 11.11 -4.59
CA ARG A 185 -2.41 11.97 -3.44
C ARG A 185 -2.75 13.40 -3.86
N ARG A 186 -2.00 14.00 -4.80
CA ARG A 186 -2.31 15.34 -5.31
C ARG A 186 -3.65 15.39 -6.03
N SER A 187 -3.99 14.36 -6.79
CA SER A 187 -5.30 14.26 -7.43
C SER A 187 -6.43 14.06 -6.42
N LEU A 188 -6.18 13.30 -5.35
CA LEU A 188 -7.13 13.10 -4.26
C LEU A 188 -7.40 14.41 -3.50
N LEU A 189 -6.42 15.29 -3.28
CA LEU A 189 -6.66 16.60 -2.65
C LEU A 189 -7.68 17.49 -3.37
N LEU A 190 -8.04 17.18 -4.62
CA LEU A 190 -9.05 17.93 -5.37
C LEU A 190 -10.48 17.46 -5.09
N ASN A 191 -10.69 16.20 -4.71
CA ASN A 191 -12.03 15.56 -4.67
C ASN A 191 -12.18 14.38 -3.69
N ALA A 192 -11.17 14.06 -2.87
CA ALA A 192 -11.15 12.87 -2.00
C ALA A 192 -11.48 13.22 -0.54
N PRO A 193 -11.69 12.21 0.33
CA PRO A 193 -12.08 12.46 1.71
C PRO A 193 -11.02 13.26 2.47
N ASP A 194 -11.44 14.31 3.17
CA ASP A 194 -10.51 15.22 3.87
C ASP A 194 -9.72 14.52 4.99
N PHE A 195 -10.20 13.37 5.49
CA PHE A 195 -9.54 12.59 6.54
C PHE A 195 -8.12 12.12 6.16
N LEU A 196 -7.81 11.97 4.86
CA LEU A 196 -6.47 11.55 4.41
C LEU A 196 -5.39 12.58 4.73
N SER A 197 -5.80 13.85 4.93
CA SER A 197 -4.93 14.96 5.27
C SER A 197 -4.95 15.31 6.77
N ASP A 198 -5.74 14.59 7.56
CA ASP A 198 -5.93 14.86 8.98
C ASP A 198 -4.90 14.10 9.82
N LEU A 199 -4.06 14.84 10.56
CA LEU A 199 -3.04 14.27 11.42
C LEU A 199 -3.62 13.40 12.55
N ALA A 200 -4.79 13.78 13.10
CA ALA A 200 -5.43 12.97 14.13
C ALA A 200 -5.92 11.63 13.56
N PHE A 201 -6.36 11.61 12.31
CA PHE A 201 -6.70 10.39 11.59
C PHE A 201 -5.45 9.53 11.32
N GLU A 202 -4.34 10.14 10.88
CA GLU A 202 -3.07 9.43 10.65
C GLU A 202 -2.57 8.71 11.92
N GLU A 203 -2.59 9.39 13.07
CA GLU A 203 -2.21 8.80 14.37
C GLU A 203 -3.16 7.68 14.79
N PHE A 204 -4.48 7.89 14.62
CA PHE A 204 -5.50 6.88 14.88
C PHE A 204 -5.28 5.65 14.00
N PHE A 205 -5.11 5.83 12.70
CA PHE A 205 -4.96 4.77 11.72
C PHE A 205 -3.69 3.96 11.97
N THR A 206 -2.58 4.63 12.30
CA THR A 206 -1.31 3.98 12.68
C THR A 206 -1.49 3.11 13.92
N ARG A 207 -2.20 3.60 14.94
CA ARG A 207 -2.52 2.81 16.14
C ARG A 207 -3.44 1.63 15.83
N LEU A 208 -4.43 1.83 14.96
CA LEU A 208 -5.37 0.79 14.53
C LEU A 208 -4.63 -0.36 13.83
N ARG A 209 -3.75 -0.03 12.86
CA ARG A 209 -2.91 -1.01 12.16
C ARG A 209 -2.06 -1.83 13.10
N ARG A 210 -1.38 -1.17 14.06
CA ARG A 210 -0.55 -1.88 15.06
C ARG A 210 -1.37 -2.79 15.97
N LYS A 211 -2.55 -2.34 16.40
CA LYS A 211 -3.43 -3.11 17.30
C LYS A 211 -3.97 -4.39 16.64
N HIS A 212 -4.29 -4.33 15.36
CA HIS A 212 -4.91 -5.43 14.62
C HIS A 212 -3.95 -6.19 13.71
N HIS A 213 -2.67 -5.80 13.69
CA HIS A 213 -1.64 -6.37 12.81
C HIS A 213 -2.02 -6.30 11.32
N PHE A 214 -2.57 -5.16 10.88
CA PHE A 214 -2.87 -4.93 9.46
C PHE A 214 -1.59 -4.67 8.68
N VAL A 215 -1.28 -5.57 7.75
CA VAL A 215 -0.07 -5.50 6.93
C VAL A 215 -0.31 -4.77 5.62
N GLU A 216 -1.55 -4.78 5.11
CA GLU A 216 -1.94 -4.10 3.88
C GLU A 216 -3.24 -3.32 4.04
N TYR A 217 -3.39 -2.27 3.23
CA TYR A 217 -4.57 -1.43 3.19
C TYR A 217 -4.77 -0.76 1.83
N TYR A 218 -6.03 -0.50 1.48
CA TYR A 218 -6.44 0.06 0.20
C TYR A 218 -7.57 1.08 0.39
N LEU A 219 -7.42 2.27 -0.17
CA LEU A 219 -8.41 3.33 -0.09
C LEU A 219 -9.69 2.90 -0.82
N VAL A 220 -10.81 3.03 -0.13
CA VAL A 220 -12.17 2.84 -0.67
C VAL A 220 -12.85 4.19 -0.70
N ALA A 221 -13.34 4.59 -1.88
CA ALA A 221 -13.88 5.93 -2.07
C ALA A 221 -15.29 6.09 -1.49
N ARG A 222 -16.15 5.06 -1.59
CA ARG A 222 -17.57 5.15 -1.17
C ARG A 222 -18.07 3.85 -0.52
N PRO A 223 -18.62 3.90 0.70
CA PRO A 223 -18.39 5.00 1.66
C PRO A 223 -16.88 5.21 1.86
N GLY A 224 -16.45 6.39 2.32
CA GLY A 224 -15.03 6.67 2.51
C GLY A 224 -14.34 5.72 3.48
N GLY A 225 -13.04 5.51 3.32
CA GLY A 225 -12.20 4.81 4.29
C GLY A 225 -11.27 3.77 3.65
N PHE A 226 -11.02 2.65 4.33
CA PHE A 226 -10.06 1.64 3.86
C PHE A 226 -10.61 0.22 3.89
N LEU A 227 -10.14 -0.59 2.94
CA LEU A 227 -10.07 -2.03 3.05
C LEU A 227 -8.74 -2.38 3.73
N LEU A 228 -8.74 -3.30 4.68
CA LEU A 228 -7.62 -3.64 5.56
C LEU A 228 -7.47 -5.15 5.62
N LEU A 229 -6.25 -5.67 5.54
CA LEU A 229 -5.99 -7.10 5.69
C LEU A 229 -4.85 -7.39 6.66
N THR A 230 -5.00 -8.50 7.38
CA THR A 230 -3.91 -9.14 8.12
C THR A 230 -3.03 -9.97 7.17
N ASP A 231 -1.85 -10.38 7.64
CA ASP A 231 -0.96 -11.32 6.94
C ASP A 231 -1.61 -12.64 6.51
N ARG A 232 -2.61 -13.11 7.27
CA ARG A 232 -3.41 -14.31 7.02
C ARG A 232 -4.69 -14.09 6.20
N GLY A 233 -4.86 -12.91 5.60
CA GLY A 233 -5.99 -12.63 4.70
C GLY A 233 -7.30 -12.25 5.38
N ALA A 234 -7.35 -12.11 6.71
CA ALA A 234 -8.56 -11.65 7.38
C ALA A 234 -8.90 -10.21 6.96
N LEU A 235 -10.06 -10.05 6.33
CA LEU A 235 -10.52 -8.83 5.71
C LEU A 235 -11.32 -7.94 6.67
N TYR A 236 -11.05 -6.65 6.63
CA TYR A 236 -11.77 -5.64 7.40
C TYR A 236 -12.08 -4.40 6.55
N ARG A 237 -13.23 -3.78 6.81
CA ARG A 237 -13.63 -2.51 6.21
C ARG A 237 -13.67 -1.43 7.29
N LEU A 238 -12.78 -0.44 7.19
CA LEU A 238 -12.80 0.77 8.02
C LEU A 238 -13.61 1.86 7.32
N VAL A 239 -14.88 2.02 7.67
CA VAL A 239 -15.71 3.12 7.17
C VAL A 239 -15.36 4.39 7.94
N VAL A 240 -15.18 5.51 7.23
CA VAL A 240 -14.89 6.83 7.80
C VAL A 240 -15.76 7.86 7.09
N LEU A 241 -16.49 8.64 7.87
CA LEU A 241 -17.48 9.61 7.38
C LEU A 241 -17.33 10.95 8.09
N SER A 242 -17.42 12.04 7.33
CA SER A 242 -17.62 13.39 7.86
C SER A 242 -19.03 13.56 8.43
N GLU A 243 -19.29 14.69 9.09
CA GLU A 243 -20.65 15.05 9.49
C GLU A 243 -21.59 15.20 8.28
N GLU A 244 -21.08 15.74 7.16
CA GLU A 244 -21.85 15.88 5.93
C GLU A 244 -22.23 14.52 5.33
N GLU A 245 -21.29 13.58 5.29
CA GLU A 245 -21.52 12.23 4.80
C GLU A 245 -22.48 11.45 5.70
N MET A 246 -22.36 11.60 7.03
CA MET A 246 -23.33 11.05 7.99
C MET A 246 -24.75 11.59 7.77
N ALA A 247 -24.88 12.91 7.56
CA ALA A 247 -26.16 13.51 7.19
C ALA A 247 -26.65 13.01 5.82
N GLY A 248 -25.72 12.73 4.90
CA GLY A 248 -25.99 12.11 3.61
C GLY A 248 -26.61 10.72 3.74
N GLN A 249 -26.07 9.86 4.60
CA GLN A 249 -26.63 8.54 4.87
C GLN A 249 -28.04 8.62 5.45
N GLU A 250 -28.30 9.55 6.37
CA GLU A 250 -29.63 9.77 6.91
C GLU A 250 -30.62 10.21 5.81
N ARG A 251 -30.22 11.14 4.94
CA ARG A 251 -31.05 11.58 3.80
C ARG A 251 -31.32 10.42 2.84
N PHE A 252 -30.32 9.61 2.54
CA PHE A 252 -30.44 8.43 1.68
C PHE A 252 -31.42 7.41 2.27
N ALA A 253 -31.33 7.10 3.56
CA ALA A 253 -32.27 6.21 4.24
C ALA A 253 -33.71 6.76 4.22
N ARG A 254 -33.88 8.08 4.39
CA ARG A 254 -35.19 8.72 4.30
C ARG A 254 -35.78 8.70 2.90
N SER A 255 -34.97 8.90 1.86
CA SER A 255 -35.45 8.92 0.47
C SER A 255 -35.85 7.54 -0.06
N HIS A 256 -35.37 6.48 0.59
CA HIS A 256 -35.69 5.09 0.27
C HIS A 256 -36.62 4.45 1.31
N ASP A 257 -37.40 5.25 2.05
CA ASP A 257 -38.41 4.77 3.00
C ASP A 257 -37.90 3.71 4.01
N ALA A 258 -36.63 3.83 4.43
CA ALA A 258 -36.02 2.92 5.40
C ALA A 258 -36.82 2.91 6.72
N PRO A 259 -36.74 1.82 7.51
CA PRO A 259 -37.40 1.73 8.80
C PRO A 259 -37.10 2.95 9.70
N LYS A 260 -38.11 3.46 10.40
CA LYS A 260 -37.96 4.64 11.28
C LYS A 260 -36.85 4.46 12.32
N ALA A 261 -36.61 3.23 12.77
CA ALA A 261 -35.53 2.89 13.70
C ALA A 261 -34.14 3.13 13.07
N VAL A 262 -33.93 2.71 11.82
CA VAL A 262 -32.69 2.91 11.04
C VAL A 262 -32.42 4.41 10.86
N ILE A 263 -33.44 5.16 10.43
CA ILE A 263 -33.34 6.61 10.26
C ILE A 263 -32.99 7.30 11.59
N ALA A 264 -33.63 6.90 12.69
CA ALA A 264 -33.34 7.46 14.01
C ALA A 264 -31.92 7.09 14.49
N ALA A 265 -31.43 5.89 14.17
CA ALA A 265 -30.08 5.45 14.49
C ALA A 265 -29.02 6.29 13.76
N LEU A 266 -29.17 6.51 12.45
CA LEU A 266 -28.30 7.36 11.64
C LEU A 266 -28.37 8.83 12.08
N ALA A 267 -29.56 9.34 12.39
CA ALA A 267 -29.77 10.70 12.90
C ALA A 267 -29.08 10.92 14.25
N SER A 268 -28.96 9.87 15.08
CA SER A 268 -28.28 9.94 16.38
C SER A 268 -26.76 9.99 16.28
N ARG A 269 -26.18 9.76 15.09
CA ARG A 269 -24.73 9.65 14.83
C ARG A 269 -24.01 8.56 15.62
N ARG A 270 -24.74 7.55 16.10
CA ARG A 270 -24.19 6.40 16.84
C ARG A 270 -24.00 5.16 15.97
N MET A 271 -24.54 5.16 14.76
CA MET A 271 -24.41 4.07 13.80
C MET A 271 -23.96 4.65 12.46
N VAL A 272 -23.04 3.99 11.79
CA VAL A 272 -22.69 4.23 10.38
C VAL A 272 -23.35 3.16 9.50
N GLY A 273 -23.78 3.55 8.32
CA GLY A 273 -24.23 2.61 7.29
C GLY A 273 -23.06 2.12 6.43
N TYR A 274 -23.02 0.81 6.17
CA TYR A 274 -22.23 0.21 5.10
C TYR A 274 -23.18 -0.48 4.11
N PHE A 275 -23.92 0.34 3.36
CA PHE A 275 -24.90 -0.11 2.38
C PHE A 275 -24.18 -0.61 1.12
N TYR A 276 -23.72 -1.86 1.17
CA TYR A 276 -22.92 -2.48 0.12
C TYR A 276 -23.74 -2.78 -1.15
N GLU A 277 -24.98 -3.25 -0.98
CA GLU A 277 -25.90 -3.52 -2.09
C GLU A 277 -26.70 -2.28 -2.46
N SER A 278 -27.04 -2.14 -3.76
CA SER A 278 -27.90 -1.07 -4.26
C SER A 278 -29.34 -1.31 -3.79
N VAL A 279 -29.84 -0.38 -2.97
CA VAL A 279 -31.22 -0.42 -2.48
C VAL A 279 -32.21 -0.35 -3.65
N GLU A 280 -31.82 0.29 -4.75
CA GLU A 280 -32.61 0.43 -5.97
C GLU A 280 -32.80 -0.88 -6.75
N GLU A 281 -32.02 -1.92 -6.45
CA GLU A 281 -32.21 -3.27 -7.03
C GLU A 281 -33.37 -4.03 -6.37
N TYR A 282 -33.88 -3.54 -5.23
CA TYR A 282 -35.00 -4.12 -4.51
C TYR A 282 -36.33 -3.50 -4.94
N PHE A 283 -37.35 -4.34 -5.16
CA PHE A 283 -38.69 -3.87 -5.53
C PHE A 283 -39.37 -3.08 -4.40
N ASP A 284 -39.06 -3.42 -3.16
CA ASP A 284 -39.45 -2.68 -1.96
C ASP A 284 -38.22 -2.51 -1.05
N ALA A 285 -37.92 -1.28 -0.67
CA ALA A 285 -36.81 -0.96 0.22
C ALA A 285 -36.98 -1.56 1.63
N SER A 286 -38.17 -2.04 1.99
CA SER A 286 -38.38 -2.82 3.21
C SER A 286 -37.79 -4.24 3.14
N GLU A 287 -37.52 -4.76 1.93
CA GLU A 287 -36.83 -6.03 1.71
C GLU A 287 -35.30 -5.88 1.86
N TYR A 288 -34.79 -4.65 1.80
CA TYR A 288 -33.38 -4.36 2.06
C TYR A 288 -33.06 -4.56 3.53
N ALA A 289 -31.98 -5.30 3.82
CA ALA A 289 -31.55 -5.63 5.17
C ALA A 289 -30.85 -4.45 5.88
N TRP A 290 -31.52 -3.30 6.00
CA TRP A 290 -30.96 -2.07 6.56
C TRP A 290 -30.25 -2.26 7.90
N GLU A 291 -30.82 -3.08 8.79
CA GLU A 291 -30.28 -3.33 10.13
C GLU A 291 -28.98 -4.12 10.11
N GLU A 292 -28.78 -5.01 9.12
CA GLU A 292 -27.55 -5.78 8.96
C GLU A 292 -26.38 -4.92 8.46
N TYR A 293 -26.69 -3.82 7.77
CA TYR A 293 -25.73 -2.86 7.25
C TYR A 293 -25.47 -1.66 8.18
N LEU A 294 -25.98 -1.67 9.41
CA LEU A 294 -25.71 -0.64 10.43
C LEU A 294 -24.68 -1.10 11.44
N PHE A 295 -23.61 -0.33 11.59
CA PHE A 295 -22.50 -0.65 12.48
C PHE A 295 -22.30 0.45 13.53
N PRO A 296 -21.91 0.11 14.78
CA PRO A 296 -21.61 1.11 15.81
C PRO A 296 -20.55 2.11 15.33
N ALA A 297 -20.84 3.39 15.51
CA ALA A 297 -19.96 4.49 15.16
C ALA A 297 -19.17 4.97 16.38
N GLU A 298 -17.86 5.09 16.21
CA GLU A 298 -17.00 5.82 17.13
C GLU A 298 -16.68 7.20 16.56
N ARG A 299 -16.37 8.15 17.45
CA ARG A 299 -16.03 9.54 17.07
C ARG A 299 -14.53 9.75 17.21
N LEU A 300 -13.95 10.41 16.23
CA LEU A 300 -12.57 10.88 16.25
C LEU A 300 -12.57 12.39 16.01
N GLY A 301 -11.94 13.15 16.91
CA GLY A 301 -11.76 14.58 16.73
C GLY A 301 -10.48 14.86 15.95
N GLY A 302 -10.58 15.59 14.84
CA GLY A 302 -9.46 16.06 14.04
C GLY A 302 -9.70 17.48 13.52
N THR A 303 -9.42 17.74 12.25
CA THR A 303 -9.79 19.00 11.57
C THR A 303 -11.30 19.22 11.61
N GLU A 304 -12.05 18.13 11.55
CA GLU A 304 -13.47 18.03 11.84
C GLU A 304 -13.78 16.80 12.71
N THR A 305 -15.06 16.52 12.95
CA THR A 305 -15.46 15.28 13.62
C THR A 305 -15.62 14.18 12.59
N TRP A 306 -14.78 13.16 12.69
CA TRP A 306 -14.91 11.93 11.92
C TRP A 306 -15.72 10.90 12.69
N TYR A 307 -16.59 10.20 11.97
CA TYR A 307 -17.32 9.04 12.46
C TYR A 307 -16.78 7.81 11.77
N TRP A 308 -16.42 6.78 12.54
CA TRP A 308 -15.81 5.59 11.95
C TRP A 308 -16.36 4.30 12.55
N SER A 309 -16.26 3.23 11.77
CA SER A 309 -16.53 1.86 12.24
C SER A 309 -15.59 0.88 11.55
N LEU A 310 -15.15 -0.12 12.30
CA LEU A 310 -14.32 -1.22 11.79
C LEU A 310 -15.19 -2.48 11.70
N ILE A 311 -15.47 -2.89 10.47
CA ILE A 311 -16.33 -4.02 10.14
C ILE A 311 -15.44 -5.21 9.81
N ALA A 312 -15.57 -6.30 10.56
CA ALA A 312 -14.87 -7.55 10.30
C ALA A 312 -15.63 -8.39 9.27
N SER A 313 -14.91 -9.07 8.38
CA SER A 313 -15.49 -9.90 7.31
C SER A 313 -16.60 -9.18 6.53
N PRO A 314 -16.33 -7.98 6.00
CA PRO A 314 -17.32 -7.19 5.27
C PRO A 314 -17.72 -7.91 3.97
N PRO A 315 -18.98 -7.80 3.51
CA PRO A 315 -19.30 -8.11 2.12
C PRO A 315 -18.50 -7.18 1.21
N VAL A 316 -17.87 -7.73 0.17
CA VAL A 316 -16.98 -6.98 -0.73
C VAL A 316 -17.09 -7.50 -2.15
N ASP A 317 -16.97 -6.60 -3.14
CA ASP A 317 -17.03 -6.92 -4.56
C ASP A 317 -15.60 -7.09 -5.11
N ILE A 318 -14.86 -8.02 -4.51
CA ILE A 318 -13.49 -8.32 -4.88
C ILE A 318 -13.34 -9.82 -5.12
N ASP A 319 -12.62 -10.17 -6.18
CA ASP A 319 -12.22 -11.55 -6.45
C ASP A 319 -10.99 -11.86 -5.58
N PHE A 320 -11.22 -12.17 -4.29
CA PHE A 320 -10.16 -12.45 -3.33
C PHE A 320 -10.17 -13.94 -2.97
N ASP A 321 -9.05 -14.61 -3.24
CA ASP A 321 -8.84 -16.00 -2.86
C ASP A 321 -8.13 -16.07 -1.51
N ASP A 322 -8.88 -16.40 -0.47
CA ASP A 322 -8.41 -16.55 0.91
C ASP A 322 -7.25 -17.56 1.05
N GLU A 323 -7.08 -18.51 0.11
CA GLU A 323 -6.00 -19.51 0.21
C GLU A 323 -4.68 -19.03 -0.38
N THR A 324 -4.73 -18.17 -1.41
CA THR A 324 -3.53 -17.84 -2.21
C THR A 324 -3.18 -16.36 -2.21
N SER A 325 -4.15 -15.48 -1.94
CA SER A 325 -3.99 -14.04 -2.12
C SER A 325 -3.49 -13.31 -0.88
N HIS A 326 -3.29 -14.00 0.25
CA HIS A 326 -2.77 -13.39 1.48
C HIS A 326 -1.24 -13.44 1.58
N TYR A 327 -0.65 -12.53 2.35
CA TYR A 327 0.80 -12.36 2.42
C TYR A 327 1.56 -13.61 2.88
N GLN A 328 1.01 -14.39 3.82
CA GLN A 328 1.70 -15.59 4.30
C GLN A 328 1.86 -16.67 3.20
N ALA A 329 0.87 -16.85 2.33
CA ALA A 329 0.91 -17.78 1.21
C ALA A 329 1.94 -17.32 0.18
N TYR A 330 2.10 -16.00 0.02
CA TYR A 330 3.15 -15.43 -0.80
C TYR A 330 4.55 -15.77 -0.27
N LEU A 331 4.78 -15.62 1.05
CA LEU A 331 6.06 -16.00 1.67
C LEU A 331 6.34 -17.50 1.48
N GLU A 332 5.36 -18.36 1.73
CA GLU A 332 5.49 -19.81 1.53
C GLU A 332 5.80 -20.17 0.06
N ARG A 333 5.17 -19.50 -0.90
CA ARG A 333 5.48 -19.66 -2.33
C ARG A 333 6.91 -19.26 -2.65
N LEU A 334 7.36 -18.13 -2.10
CA LEU A 334 8.69 -17.60 -2.32
C LEU A 334 9.80 -18.51 -1.72
N ASP A 335 9.56 -19.07 -0.54
CA ASP A 335 10.45 -20.07 0.07
C ASP A 335 10.56 -21.35 -0.77
N ASN A 336 9.43 -21.82 -1.32
CA ASN A 336 9.40 -22.98 -2.21
C ASN A 336 10.13 -22.72 -3.54
N GLU A 337 9.99 -21.52 -4.11
CA GLU A 337 10.74 -21.09 -5.30
C GLU A 337 12.25 -21.07 -5.02
N ALA A 338 12.67 -20.61 -3.84
CA ALA A 338 14.07 -20.58 -3.42
C ALA A 338 14.65 -21.98 -3.12
N ALA A 339 13.84 -22.92 -2.63
CA ALA A 339 14.27 -24.29 -2.34
C ALA A 339 14.32 -25.20 -3.59
N GLY A 340 13.61 -24.84 -4.65
CA GLY A 340 13.52 -25.61 -5.90
C GLY A 340 14.50 -25.22 -7.01
N GLY A 341 15.22 -24.10 -6.85
CA GLY A 341 16.29 -23.64 -7.75
C GLY A 341 17.67 -24.04 -7.24
#